data_AF-A0A7S1RM44-F1
#
_entry.id   AF-A0A7S1RM44-F1
#
_cell.length_a   1.000
_cell.length_b   1.000
_cell.length_c   1.000
_cell.angle_alpha   90.00
_cell.angle_beta   90.00
_cell.angle_gamma   90.00
#
_symmetry.space_group_name_H-M   'P 1'
#
loop_
_entity.id
_entity.type
_entity.pdbx_description
1 polymer ?
#
loop_
_entity_poly.entity_id
_entity_poly.type
_entity_poly.pdbx_seq_one_letter_code
_entity_poly.pdbx_strand_id
1 'polypeptide(L)'
;DPEAYGPEFDQQWSHFESMMEIFKLRPQKPHDSFSAQVMFLAHVAPSFKVKGAALPGLLIGALSDSFEIMHAAMRQVLVQALILLRNRNQFPCIRTLPMYFKLFTLQDKGLRKMVFTHVV
;
A
#
# COMPACT_ATOMS: atom_id res chain seq x y z
N ASP A 1 -0.13 -9.86 22.62
CA ASP A 1 1.29 -10.12 22.41
C ASP A 1 1.50 -10.45 20.93
N PRO A 2 2.25 -9.66 20.14
CA PRO A 2 2.44 -9.93 18.71
C PRO A 2 3.03 -11.32 18.42
N GLU A 3 3.83 -11.86 19.33
CA GLU A 3 4.47 -13.18 19.15
C GLU A 3 3.45 -14.32 19.07
N ALA A 4 2.34 -14.23 19.82
CA ALA A 4 1.29 -15.24 19.81
C ALA A 4 0.49 -15.29 18.49
N TYR A 5 0.54 -14.22 17.68
CA TYR A 5 -0.21 -14.08 16.43
C TYR A 5 0.65 -14.29 15.16
N GLY A 6 1.88 -14.79 15.33
CA GLY A 6 2.80 -15.05 14.21
C GLY A 6 2.18 -15.91 13.11
N PRO A 7 1.59 -17.08 13.42
CA PRO A 7 0.99 -17.97 12.41
C PRO A 7 -0.15 -17.31 11.62
N GLU A 8 -1.03 -16.57 12.30
CA GLU A 8 -2.13 -15.85 11.66
C GLU A 8 -1.62 -14.72 10.78
N PHE A 9 -0.60 -13.98 11.24
CA PHE A 9 0.05 -12.96 10.42
C PHE A 9 0.66 -13.57 9.16
N ASP A 10 1.34 -14.70 9.28
CA ASP A 10 1.93 -15.41 8.16
C ASP A 10 0.89 -15.88 7.15
N GLN A 11 -0.26 -16.37 7.62
CA GLN A 11 -1.39 -16.73 6.76
C GLN A 11 -1.93 -15.51 6.01
N GLN A 12 -2.12 -14.38 6.70
CA GLN A 12 -2.61 -13.14 6.10
C GLN A 12 -1.60 -12.56 5.09
N TRP A 13 -0.31 -12.73 5.35
CA TRP A 13 0.74 -12.33 4.42
C TRP A 13 0.73 -13.18 3.15
N SER A 14 0.68 -14.51 3.27
CA SER A 14 0.61 -15.40 2.10
C SER A 14 -0.65 -15.16 1.26
N HIS A 15 -1.77 -14.84 1.92
CA HIS A 15 -2.99 -14.44 1.23
C HIS A 15 -2.78 -13.13 0.45
N PHE A 16 -2.20 -12.12 1.08
CA PHE A 16 -1.87 -10.85 0.43
C PHE A 16 -0.95 -11.03 -0.78
N GLU A 17 0.11 -11.84 -0.67
CA GLU A 17 1.03 -12.10 -1.79
C GLU A 17 0.29 -12.71 -2.99
N SER A 18 -0.58 -13.69 -2.73
CA SER A 18 -1.40 -14.31 -3.78
C SER A 18 -2.33 -13.29 -4.46
N MET A 19 -2.97 -12.43 -3.67
CA MET A 19 -3.85 -11.38 -4.19
C MET A 19 -3.10 -10.29 -4.95
N MET A 20 -1.89 -9.94 -4.50
CA MET A 20 -1.02 -8.97 -5.16
C MET A 20 -0.67 -9.45 -6.57
N GLU A 21 -0.33 -10.73 -6.74
CA GLU A 21 -0.04 -11.28 -8.07
C GLU A 21 -1.28 -11.25 -8.98
N ILE A 22 -2.46 -11.60 -8.46
CA ILE A 22 -3.72 -11.48 -9.22
C ILE A 22 -4.00 -10.02 -9.61
N PHE A 23 -3.80 -9.09 -8.66
CA PHE A 23 -4.00 -7.66 -8.88
C PHE A 23 -3.08 -7.13 -9.99
N LYS A 24 -1.80 -7.51 -9.99
CA LYS A 24 -0.83 -7.11 -11.03
C LYS A 24 -1.23 -7.54 -12.45
N LEU A 25 -1.98 -8.63 -12.59
CA LEU A 25 -2.48 -9.08 -13.90
C LEU A 25 -3.60 -8.17 -14.44
N ARG A 26 -4.39 -7.54 -13.57
CA ARG A 26 -5.55 -6.71 -13.95
C ARG A 26 -5.70 -5.45 -13.07
N PRO A 27 -4.71 -4.54 -13.05
CA PRO A 27 -4.70 -3.38 -12.16
C PRO A 27 -5.79 -2.35 -12.45
N GLN A 28 -6.38 -2.39 -13.66
CA GLN A 28 -7.46 -1.51 -14.11
C GLN A 28 -8.83 -1.83 -13.50
N LYS A 29 -8.98 -2.98 -12.84
CA LYS A 29 -10.23 -3.36 -12.17
C LYS A 29 -10.17 -3.04 -10.67
N PRO A 30 -11.29 -2.64 -10.05
CA PRO A 30 -11.38 -2.60 -8.60
C PRO A 30 -11.22 -4.02 -8.03
N HIS A 31 -10.69 -4.12 -6.81
CA HIS A 31 -10.50 -5.39 -6.13
C HIS A 31 -10.74 -5.24 -4.62
N ASP A 32 -12.00 -5.13 -4.20
CA ASP A 32 -12.39 -4.77 -2.82
C ASP A 32 -11.79 -5.66 -1.74
N SER A 33 -11.74 -6.97 -2.00
CA SER A 33 -11.10 -7.92 -1.08
C SER A 33 -9.60 -7.62 -0.89
N PHE A 34 -8.89 -7.25 -1.96
CA PHE A 34 -7.47 -6.91 -1.90
C PHE A 34 -7.28 -5.55 -1.22
N SER A 35 -8.17 -4.60 -1.49
CA SER A 35 -8.19 -3.31 -0.77
C SER A 35 -8.31 -3.50 0.75
N ALA A 36 -9.25 -4.36 1.18
CA ALA A 36 -9.42 -4.69 2.59
C ALA A 36 -8.17 -5.36 3.16
N GLN A 37 -7.56 -6.29 2.42
CA GLN A 37 -6.35 -6.99 2.84
C GLN A 37 -5.13 -6.06 2.98
N VAL A 38 -4.93 -5.15 2.02
CA VAL A 38 -3.88 -4.12 2.07
C VAL A 38 -4.04 -3.26 3.31
N MET A 39 -5.26 -2.77 3.57
CA MET A 39 -5.52 -1.94 4.74
C MET A 39 -5.36 -2.71 6.03
N PHE A 40 -5.83 -3.96 6.11
CA PHE A 40 -5.61 -4.83 7.26
C PHE A 40 -4.11 -4.97 7.56
N LEU A 41 -3.30 -5.35 6.56
CA LEU A 41 -1.85 -5.48 6.74
C LEU A 41 -1.18 -4.17 7.12
N ALA A 42 -1.61 -3.03 6.58
CA ALA A 42 -1.07 -1.73 6.97
C ALA A 42 -1.29 -1.40 8.45
N HIS A 43 -2.35 -1.94 9.08
CA HIS A 43 -2.60 -1.80 10.51
C HIS A 43 -1.79 -2.78 11.37
N VAL A 44 -1.52 -4.00 10.89
CA VAL A 44 -0.88 -5.04 11.72
C VAL A 44 0.62 -5.19 11.48
N ALA A 45 1.12 -4.92 10.27
CA ALA A 45 2.53 -5.07 9.90
C ALA A 45 3.51 -4.32 10.83
N PRO A 46 3.20 -3.12 11.38
CA PRO A 46 4.08 -2.44 12.34
C PRO A 46 4.42 -3.27 13.60
N SER A 47 3.58 -4.23 13.97
CA SER A 47 3.80 -5.14 15.09
C SER A 47 4.76 -6.29 14.77
N PHE A 48 5.06 -6.53 13.48
CA PHE A 48 5.89 -7.65 12.98
C PHE A 48 7.12 -7.12 12.25
N LYS A 49 8.12 -6.66 13.02
CA LYS A 49 9.27 -5.87 12.52
C LYS A 49 10.07 -6.50 11.37
N VAL A 50 10.15 -7.84 11.30
CA VAL A 50 10.95 -8.52 10.27
C VAL A 50 10.19 -8.56 8.95
N LYS A 51 9.06 -9.26 8.90
CA LYS A 51 8.30 -9.49 7.67
C LYS A 51 7.44 -8.27 7.29
N GLY A 52 6.85 -7.59 8.27
CA GLY A 52 6.03 -6.38 8.06
C GLY A 52 6.81 -5.20 7.46
N ALA A 53 8.13 -5.13 7.67
CA ALA A 53 8.98 -4.08 7.09
C ALA A 53 9.06 -4.13 5.55
N ALA A 54 8.72 -5.26 4.93
CA ALA A 54 8.67 -5.39 3.47
C ALA A 54 7.44 -4.70 2.85
N LEU A 55 6.35 -4.53 3.60
CA LEU A 55 5.06 -4.07 3.08
C LEU A 55 5.15 -2.73 2.34
N PRO A 56 5.77 -1.65 2.88
CA PRO A 56 5.87 -0.39 2.17
C PRO A 56 6.55 -0.53 0.80
N GLY A 57 7.59 -1.37 0.70
CA GLY A 57 8.31 -1.59 -0.56
C GLY A 57 7.42 -2.25 -1.61
N LEU A 58 6.63 -3.24 -1.23
CA LEU A 58 5.70 -3.94 -2.11
C LEU A 58 4.60 -3.00 -2.64
N LEU A 59 4.05 -2.14 -1.78
CA LEU A 59 3.01 -1.18 -2.20
C LEU A 59 3.57 -0.07 -3.11
N ILE A 60 4.79 0.43 -2.83
CA ILE A 60 5.47 1.40 -3.69
C ILE A 60 5.78 0.78 -5.06
N GLY A 61 6.23 -0.48 -5.09
CA GLY A 61 6.46 -1.22 -6.34
C GLY A 61 5.18 -1.34 -7.17
N ALA A 62 4.10 -1.84 -6.56
CA ALA A 62 2.81 -1.99 -7.25
C ALA A 62 2.28 -0.66 -7.84
N LEU A 63 2.42 0.45 -7.12
CA LEU A 63 2.12 1.79 -7.64
C LEU A 63 3.06 2.17 -8.80
N SER A 64 4.36 2.00 -8.61
CA SER A 64 5.37 2.40 -9.61
C SER A 64 5.20 1.66 -10.93
N ASP A 65 4.78 0.39 -10.89
CA ASP A 65 4.65 -0.48 -12.05
C ASP A 65 3.41 -0.17 -12.90
N SER A 66 2.33 0.34 -12.28
CA SER A 66 1.01 0.37 -12.94
C SER A 66 0.11 1.57 -12.62
N PHE A 67 0.59 2.62 -11.94
CA PHE A 67 -0.26 3.73 -11.48
C PHE A 67 -1.11 4.40 -12.58
N GLU A 68 -0.62 4.48 -13.82
CA GLU A 68 -1.34 5.13 -14.94
C GLU A 68 -2.61 4.37 -15.33
N ILE A 69 -2.53 3.03 -15.36
CA ILE A 69 -3.64 2.15 -15.75
C ILE A 69 -4.43 1.63 -14.54
N MET A 70 -3.91 1.82 -13.33
CA MET A 70 -4.51 1.34 -12.10
C MET A 70 -5.84 2.04 -11.83
N HIS A 71 -6.84 1.25 -11.45
CA HIS A 71 -8.15 1.75 -11.05
C HIS A 71 -8.01 2.81 -9.94
N ALA A 72 -8.77 3.91 -10.04
CA ALA A 72 -8.61 5.06 -9.14
C ALA A 72 -8.80 4.68 -7.66
N ALA A 73 -9.79 3.84 -7.35
CA ALA A 73 -10.00 3.36 -5.98
C ALA A 73 -8.80 2.55 -5.44
N MET A 74 -8.15 1.75 -6.29
CA MET A 74 -6.96 1.00 -5.89
C MET A 74 -5.78 1.93 -5.59
N ARG A 75 -5.55 2.94 -6.44
CA ARG A 75 -4.54 3.98 -6.18
C ARG A 75 -4.76 4.66 -4.83
N GLN A 76 -6.00 5.04 -4.53
CA GLN A 76 -6.34 5.67 -3.25
C GLN A 76 -6.03 4.76 -2.07
N VAL A 77 -6.42 3.48 -2.14
CA VAL A 77 -6.15 2.52 -1.05
C VAL A 77 -4.66 2.31 -0.83
N LEU A 78 -3.87 2.12 -1.89
CA LEU A 78 -2.42 1.95 -1.75
C LEU A 78 -1.74 3.19 -1.17
N VAL A 79 -2.17 4.39 -1.59
CA VAL A 79 -1.66 5.64 -1.02
C VAL A 79 -2.06 5.80 0.45
N GLN A 80 -3.30 5.50 0.82
CA GLN A 80 -3.76 5.55 2.22
C GLN A 80 -2.97 4.58 3.11
N ALA A 81 -2.72 3.36 2.63
CA ALA A 81 -1.91 2.38 3.34
C ALA A 81 -0.46 2.88 3.56
N LEU A 82 0.16 3.48 2.54
CA LEU A 82 1.49 4.08 2.64
C LEU A 82 1.53 5.25 3.63
N ILE A 83 0.51 6.12 3.62
CA ILE A 83 0.35 7.22 4.58
C ILE A 83 0.27 6.68 6.01
N LEU A 84 -0.53 5.64 6.24
CA LEU A 84 -0.67 4.99 7.55
C LEU A 84 0.66 4.41 8.05
N LEU A 85 1.36 3.67 7.19
CA LEU A 85 2.66 3.06 7.51
C LEU A 85 3.73 4.14 7.80
N ARG A 86 3.73 5.24 7.04
CA ARG A 86 4.61 6.39 7.28
C ARG A 86 4.30 7.05 8.62
N ASN A 87 3.03 7.29 8.94
CA ASN A 87 2.60 7.87 10.23
C ASN A 87 3.02 7.00 11.43
N ARG A 88 3.23 5.71 11.21
CA ARG A 88 3.75 4.75 12.20
C ARG A 88 5.26 4.51 12.09
N ASN A 89 5.99 5.44 11.45
CA ASN A 89 7.45 5.43 11.29
C ASN A 89 8.03 4.15 10.67
N GLN A 90 7.26 3.46 9.81
CA GLN A 90 7.73 2.20 9.18
C GLN A 90 8.76 2.43 8.07
N PHE A 91 8.82 3.65 7.52
CA PHE A 91 9.81 4.03 6.52
C PHE A 91 9.94 5.57 6.45
N PRO A 92 11.08 6.11 5.98
CA PRO A 92 11.27 7.55 5.86
C PRO A 92 10.51 8.12 4.65
N CYS A 93 9.97 9.33 4.79
CA CYS A 93 9.17 10.00 3.76
C CYS A 93 9.86 10.11 2.39
N ILE A 94 11.19 10.24 2.37
CA ILE A 94 11.99 10.30 1.14
C ILE A 94 11.73 9.12 0.18
N ARG A 95 11.34 7.95 0.70
CA ARG A 95 11.07 6.76 -0.13
C ARG A 95 9.80 6.86 -0.96
N THR A 96 8.81 7.65 -0.55
CA THR A 96 7.55 7.81 -1.29
C THR A 96 7.50 9.05 -2.17
N LEU A 97 8.38 10.04 -1.95
CA LEU A 97 8.38 11.28 -2.74
C LEU A 97 8.43 11.06 -4.26
N PRO A 98 9.32 10.20 -4.82
CA PRO A 98 9.35 9.99 -6.27
C PRO A 98 8.02 9.46 -6.82
N MET A 99 7.39 8.54 -6.08
CA MET A 99 6.10 7.98 -6.49
C MET A 99 4.98 9.01 -6.36
N TYR A 100 4.95 9.79 -5.27
CA TYR A 100 3.97 10.85 -5.07
C TYR A 100 4.05 11.93 -6.14
N PHE A 101 5.25 12.33 -6.58
CA PHE A 101 5.42 13.23 -7.72
C PHE A 101 4.87 12.66 -9.02
N LYS A 102 5.07 11.35 -9.28
CA LYS A 102 4.41 10.69 -10.42
C LYS A 102 2.88 10.73 -10.29
N LEU A 103 2.32 10.52 -9.11
CA LEU A 103 0.86 10.59 -8.92
C LEU A 103 0.28 11.99 -9.18
N PHE A 104 1.06 13.07 -9.04
CA PHE A 104 0.61 14.42 -9.37
C PHE A 104 0.38 14.66 -10.86
N THR A 105 0.93 13.81 -11.76
CA THR A 105 0.70 13.90 -13.21
C THR A 105 -0.70 13.41 -13.61
N LEU A 106 -1.37 12.64 -12.74
CA LEU A 106 -2.70 12.09 -12.99
C LEU A 106 -3.79 13.16 -12.87
N GLN A 107 -4.83 13.05 -13.70
CA GLN A 107 -6.03 13.88 -13.61
C GLN A 107 -7.00 13.39 -12.51
N ASP A 108 -6.49 13.16 -11.30
CA ASP A 108 -7.28 12.77 -10.13
C ASP A 108 -7.16 13.84 -9.04
N LYS A 109 -8.19 14.68 -8.90
CA LYS A 109 -8.17 15.78 -7.91
C LYS A 109 -8.17 15.26 -6.47
N GLY A 110 -8.88 14.15 -6.20
CA GLY A 110 -9.00 13.58 -4.86
C GLY A 110 -7.67 12.99 -4.39
N LEU A 111 -7.04 12.18 -5.25
CA LEU A 111 -5.74 11.58 -4.97
C LEU A 111 -4.66 12.64 -4.79
N ARG A 112 -4.62 13.66 -5.66
CA ARG A 112 -3.63 14.75 -5.54
C ARG A 112 -3.79 15.54 -4.25
N LYS A 113 -5.02 15.83 -3.82
CA LYS A 113 -5.28 16.47 -2.53
C LYS A 113 -4.78 15.61 -1.37
N MET A 114 -5.06 14.30 -1.40
CA MET A 114 -4.62 13.36 -0.37
C MET A 114 -3.09 13.30 -0.25
N VAL A 115 -2.39 13.20 -1.37
CA VAL A 115 -0.92 13.18 -1.40
C VAL A 115 -0.35 14.51 -0.93
N PHE A 116 -0.90 15.64 -1.39
CA PHE A 116 -0.43 16.97 -1.02
C PHE A 116 -0.48 17.20 0.50
N THR A 117 -1.62 16.91 1.14
CA THR A 117 -1.79 17.05 2.60
C THR A 117 -0.81 16.21 3.41
N HIS A 118 -0.24 15.15 2.83
CA HIS A 118 0.70 14.28 3.55
C HIS A 118 2.17 14.63 3.31
N VAL A 119 2.47 15.31 2.21
CA VAL A 119 3.83 15.72 1.83
C VAL A 119 4.18 17.10 2.37
N VAL A 120 3.21 18.03 2.37
CA VAL A 120 3.33 19.42 2.84
C VAL A 120 2.83 19.52 4.27
#